data_AF-A0A382XH39-F1
#
_entry.id   AF-A0A382XH39-F1
#
_cell.length_a   1.000
_cell.length_b   1.000
_cell.length_c   1.000
_cell.angle_alpha   90.00
_cell.angle_beta   90.00
_cell.angle_gamma   90.00
#
_symmetry.space_group_name_H-M   'P 1'
#
loop_
_entity.id
_entity.type
_entity.pdbx_description
1 polymer ?
#
loop_
_entity_poly.entity_id
_entity_poly.type
_entity_poly.pdbx_seq_one_letter_code
_entity_poly.pdbx_strand_id
1 'polypeptide(L)'
;QQMFGFPCEHRLFPNMLGPVAGNSYGLFRARPNGDDPDSMIWDIYFMFNYGDGEATPIHYEFIPDWKNYPDDRMPPSFMQDFRTTPLFQQGMHSKGFPGHRYCSQEQNVIHTQKLLDQIIGME
;
A
#
# COMPACT_ATOMS: atom_id res chain seq x y z
N GLN A 1 13.41 -0.78 -17.66
CA GLN A 1 13.15 0.57 -18.18
C GLN A 1 13.22 1.55 -17.02
N GLN A 2 13.78 2.75 -17.24
CA GLN A 2 13.89 3.80 -16.23
C GLN A 2 12.55 4.54 -16.12
N MET A 3 12.03 4.78 -14.90
CA MET A 3 10.85 5.63 -14.73
C MET A 3 11.18 7.06 -15.18
N PHE A 4 10.34 7.65 -16.02
CA PHE A 4 10.52 9.04 -16.46
C PHE A 4 9.78 10.00 -15.53
N GLY A 5 10.52 10.86 -14.83
CA GLY A 5 10.00 11.91 -13.95
C GLY A 5 10.01 11.57 -12.46
N PHE A 6 9.86 12.59 -11.61
CA PHE A 6 9.61 12.39 -10.18
C PHE A 6 8.17 11.93 -10.01
N PRO A 7 7.92 10.77 -9.38
CA PRO A 7 6.56 10.30 -9.15
C PRO A 7 5.81 11.25 -8.21
N CYS A 8 4.63 11.71 -8.62
CA CYS A 8 3.72 12.40 -7.73
C CYS A 8 2.81 11.37 -7.04
N GLU A 9 2.79 11.35 -5.71
CA GLU A 9 1.89 10.48 -4.95
C GLU A 9 0.50 11.10 -4.85
N HIS A 10 -0.51 10.36 -5.30
CA HIS A 10 -1.90 10.69 -5.07
C HIS A 10 -2.53 9.71 -4.08
N ARG A 11 -3.25 10.26 -3.09
CA ARG A 11 -4.09 9.49 -2.18
C ARG A 11 -5.54 9.66 -2.56
N LEU A 12 -6.19 8.54 -2.80
CA LEU A 12 -7.60 8.45 -3.13
C LEU A 12 -8.27 7.71 -1.98
N PHE A 13 -8.89 8.50 -1.10
CA PHE A 13 -9.65 7.98 0.02
C PHE A 13 -10.76 7.02 -0.47
N PRO A 14 -11.03 5.88 0.20
CA PRO A 14 -10.50 5.50 1.52
C PRO A 14 -9.20 4.71 1.51
N ASN A 15 -8.80 4.11 0.39
CA ASN A 15 -7.86 3.00 0.45
C ASN A 15 -6.94 2.83 -0.76
N MET A 16 -6.80 3.86 -1.58
CA MET A 16 -5.94 3.84 -2.76
C MET A 16 -4.83 4.88 -2.65
N LEU A 17 -3.63 4.47 -3.04
CA LEU A 17 -2.40 5.27 -3.02
C LEU A 17 -1.65 4.96 -4.31
N GLY A 18 -1.23 5.95 -5.06
CA GLY A 18 -0.54 5.67 -6.31
C GLY A 18 0.44 6.74 -6.76
N PRO A 19 1.73 6.42 -6.97
CA PRO A 19 2.62 7.29 -7.70
C PRO A 19 2.23 7.32 -9.19
N VAL A 20 2.06 8.52 -9.73
CA VAL A 20 1.95 8.77 -11.17
C VAL A 20 3.28 9.36 -11.65
N ALA A 21 3.86 8.76 -12.69
CA ALA A 21 5.03 9.27 -13.41
C ALA A 21 4.72 9.39 -14.91
N GLY A 22 5.63 9.94 -15.70
CA GLY A 22 5.37 10.33 -17.09
C GLY A 22 4.91 9.17 -17.98
N ASN A 23 5.43 7.96 -17.77
CA ASN A 23 5.09 6.76 -18.54
C ASN A 23 4.57 5.59 -17.69
N SER A 24 4.32 5.81 -16.41
CA SER A 24 3.91 4.73 -15.51
C SER A 24 2.97 5.20 -14.42
N TYR A 25 2.10 4.30 -13.98
CA TYR A 25 1.25 4.48 -12.82
C TYR A 25 1.35 3.27 -11.90
N GLY A 26 1.75 3.53 -10.66
CA GLY A 26 1.64 2.57 -9.57
C GLY A 26 0.33 2.78 -8.82
N LEU A 27 -0.36 1.71 -8.46
CA LEU A 27 -1.51 1.75 -7.57
C LEU A 27 -1.37 0.67 -6.49
N PHE A 28 -1.42 1.12 -5.24
CA PHE A 28 -1.52 0.31 -4.05
C PHE A 28 -2.93 0.47 -3.49
N ARG A 29 -3.64 -0.64 -3.29
CA ARG A 29 -4.99 -0.64 -2.75
C ARG A 29 -5.11 -1.61 -1.58
N ALA A 30 -5.49 -1.10 -0.42
CA ALA A 30 -5.72 -1.89 0.80
C ALA A 30 -7.22 -2.19 0.97
N ARG A 31 -7.64 -3.43 0.74
CA ARG A 31 -9.05 -3.81 0.82
C ARG A 31 -9.36 -4.54 2.13
N PRO A 32 -10.51 -4.29 2.78
CA PRO A 32 -10.99 -5.15 3.85
C PRO A 32 -11.07 -6.61 3.39
N ASN A 33 -10.69 -7.55 4.25
CA ASN A 33 -10.85 -8.97 4.02
C ASN A 33 -12.14 -9.47 4.67
N GLY A 34 -13.28 -9.14 4.05
CA GLY A 34 -14.59 -9.36 4.68
C GLY A 34 -14.74 -8.49 5.93
N ASP A 35 -15.19 -9.11 7.02
CA ASP A 35 -15.41 -8.45 8.31
C ASP A 35 -14.24 -8.64 9.30
N ASP A 36 -13.13 -9.21 8.86
CA ASP A 36 -11.93 -9.38 9.70
C ASP A 36 -11.13 -8.07 9.77
N PRO A 37 -11.07 -7.40 10.94
CA PRO A 37 -10.32 -6.16 11.10
C PRO A 37 -8.80 -6.38 11.16
N ASP A 38 -8.34 -7.63 11.31
CA ASP A 38 -6.92 -7.98 11.48
C ASP A 38 -6.26 -8.43 10.17
N SER A 39 -7.00 -8.45 9.06
CA SER A 39 -6.44 -8.77 7.76
C SER A 39 -6.98 -7.89 6.64
N MET A 40 -6.17 -7.79 5.58
CA MET A 40 -6.53 -7.05 4.36
C MET A 40 -6.02 -7.78 3.13
N ILE A 41 -6.66 -7.49 2.00
CA ILE A 41 -6.17 -7.87 0.68
C ILE A 41 -5.41 -6.67 0.12
N TRP A 42 -4.13 -6.84 -0.17
CA TRP A 42 -3.29 -5.80 -0.74
C TRP A 42 -3.15 -6.01 -2.24
N ASP A 43 -3.71 -5.10 -3.04
CA ASP A 43 -3.49 -5.09 -4.48
C ASP A 43 -2.32 -4.15 -4.83
N ILE A 44 -1.44 -4.61 -5.71
CA ILE A 44 -0.37 -3.80 -6.30
C ILE A 44 -0.49 -3.87 -7.81
N TYR A 45 -0.67 -2.72 -8.44
CA TYR A 45 -0.68 -2.60 -9.89
C TYR A 45 0.46 -1.68 -10.33
N PHE A 46 1.21 -2.14 -11.33
CA PHE A 46 2.11 -1.27 -12.09
C PHE A 46 1.66 -1.29 -13.54
N MET A 47 1.26 -0.12 -14.02
CA MET A 47 0.86 0.08 -15.40
C MET A 47 1.92 0.92 -16.08
N PHE A 48 2.35 0.48 -17.27
CA PHE A 48 3.33 1.16 -18.08
C PHE A 48 2.72 1.47 -19.44
N ASN A 49 3.01 2.66 -19.95
CA ASN A 49 2.72 2.99 -21.34
C ASN A 49 3.87 2.49 -22.21
N TYR A 50 3.62 1.46 -23.01
CA TYR A 50 4.61 0.85 -23.90
C TYR A 50 4.52 1.46 -25.30
N GLY A 51 5.67 1.55 -25.99
CA GLY A 51 5.67 1.83 -27.42
C GLY A 51 5.09 0.68 -28.24
N ASP A 52 4.76 0.95 -29.50
CA ASP A 52 4.23 -0.05 -30.42
C ASP A 52 5.18 -1.25 -30.54
N GLY A 53 4.70 -2.44 -30.20
CA GLY A 53 5.48 -3.67 -30.22
C GLY A 53 6.46 -3.88 -29.05
N GLU A 54 6.54 -2.94 -28.10
CA GLU A 54 7.46 -3.02 -26.95
C GLU A 54 6.86 -3.66 -25.68
N ALA A 55 5.56 -4.01 -25.71
CA ALA A 55 4.89 -4.61 -24.58
C ALA A 55 5.51 -5.97 -24.22
N THR A 56 5.92 -6.11 -22.96
CA THR A 56 6.45 -7.39 -22.45
C THR A 56 5.34 -8.43 -22.27
N PRO A 57 5.63 -9.73 -22.51
CA PRO A 57 4.70 -10.81 -22.20
C PRO A 57 4.31 -10.83 -20.73
N ILE A 58 3.04 -11.12 -20.43
CA ILE A 58 2.54 -11.22 -19.07
C ILE A 58 2.92 -12.58 -18.48
N HIS A 59 3.47 -12.58 -17.28
CA HIS A 59 3.74 -13.78 -16.49
C HIS A 59 2.83 -13.81 -15.27
N TYR A 60 2.11 -14.92 -15.09
CA TYR A 60 1.25 -15.13 -13.92
C TYR A 60 1.93 -16.13 -12.99
N GLU A 61 1.98 -15.78 -11.71
CA GLU A 61 2.53 -16.62 -10.67
C GLU A 61 1.59 -16.60 -9.45
N PHE A 62 1.44 -17.76 -8.82
CA PHE A 62 0.78 -17.85 -7.52
C PHE A 62 1.81 -18.28 -6.48
N ILE A 63 1.93 -17.49 -5.44
CA ILE A 63 2.89 -17.73 -4.36
C ILE A 63 2.09 -18.02 -3.09
N PRO A 64 1.97 -19.30 -2.69
CA PRO A 64 1.11 -19.70 -1.58
C PRO A 64 1.60 -19.19 -0.22
N ASP A 65 2.92 -19.02 -0.06
CA ASP A 65 3.53 -18.49 1.14
C ASP A 65 4.45 -17.33 0.81
N TRP A 66 3.92 -16.12 0.92
CA TRP A 66 4.68 -14.90 0.69
C TRP A 66 5.71 -14.63 1.79
N LYS A 67 5.66 -15.29 2.97
CA LYS A 67 6.64 -15.03 4.04
C LYS A 67 8.02 -15.56 3.67
N ASN A 68 8.06 -16.64 2.90
CA ASN A 68 9.25 -17.26 2.33
C ASN A 68 9.44 -16.89 0.84
N TYR A 69 9.13 -15.64 0.48
CA TYR A 69 9.25 -15.14 -0.89
C TYR A 69 10.69 -15.19 -1.40
N PRO A 70 10.95 -15.63 -2.64
CA PRO A 70 12.28 -15.56 -3.25
C PRO A 70 12.77 -14.10 -3.37
N ASP A 71 13.99 -13.83 -2.90
CA ASP A 71 14.55 -12.47 -2.82
C ASP A 71 14.74 -11.78 -4.19
N ASP A 72 14.67 -12.51 -5.30
CA ASP A 72 14.87 -12.01 -6.68
C ASP A 72 13.57 -11.54 -7.37
N ARG A 73 12.40 -11.78 -6.78
CA ARG A 73 11.10 -11.58 -7.46
C ARG A 73 10.34 -10.31 -7.06
N MET A 74 10.58 -9.76 -5.88
CA MET A 74 9.93 -8.54 -5.40
C MET A 74 11.00 -7.61 -4.82
N PRO A 75 10.95 -6.29 -5.10
CA PRO A 75 11.86 -5.34 -4.48
C PRO A 75 11.86 -5.45 -2.95
N PRO A 76 13.03 -5.41 -2.28
CA PRO A 76 13.13 -5.55 -0.83
C PRO A 76 12.27 -4.57 -0.02
N SER A 77 12.01 -3.38 -0.56
CA SER A 77 11.16 -2.35 0.07
C SER A 77 9.71 -2.83 0.27
N PHE A 78 9.12 -3.53 -0.70
CA PHE A 78 7.77 -4.07 -0.53
C PHE A 78 7.73 -5.18 0.52
N MET A 79 8.73 -6.05 0.52
CA MET A 79 8.84 -7.11 1.51
C MET A 79 9.03 -6.56 2.93
N GLN A 80 9.73 -5.43 3.08
CA GLN A 80 9.87 -4.74 4.35
C GLN A 80 8.50 -4.27 4.89
N ASP A 81 7.69 -3.61 4.05
CA ASP A 81 6.36 -3.15 4.45
C ASP A 81 5.44 -4.33 4.81
N PHE A 82 5.47 -5.41 4.02
CA PHE A 82 4.67 -6.61 4.29
C PHE A 82 5.05 -7.31 5.59
N ARG A 83 6.35 -7.36 5.92
CA ARG A 83 6.84 -7.96 7.17
C ARG A 83 6.54 -7.07 8.38
N THR A 84 6.51 -5.75 8.21
CA THR A 84 6.33 -4.81 9.33
C THR A 84 4.86 -4.56 9.66
N THR A 85 3.96 -4.51 8.67
CA THR A 85 2.54 -4.19 8.87
C THR A 85 1.84 -5.10 9.90
N PRO A 86 2.05 -6.44 9.90
CA PRO A 86 1.48 -7.31 10.94
C PRO A 86 1.99 -7.01 12.35
N LEU A 87 3.23 -6.52 12.49
CA LEU A 87 3.80 -6.16 13.79
C LEU A 87 3.14 -4.90 14.35
N PHE A 88 2.78 -3.94 13.49
CA PHE A 88 1.99 -2.78 13.91
C PHE A 88 0.60 -3.19 14.39
N GLN A 89 -0.10 -4.05 13.64
CA GLN A 89 -1.41 -4.57 14.05
C GLN A 89 -1.33 -5.28 15.41
N GLN A 90 -0.34 -6.16 15.58
CA GLN A 90 -0.10 -6.84 16.85
C GLN A 90 0.16 -5.86 18.00
N GLY A 91 0.93 -4.79 17.76
CA GLY A 91 1.19 -3.74 18.73
C GLY A 91 -0.08 -2.98 19.14
N MET A 92 -0.99 -2.72 18.20
CA MET A 92 -2.25 -2.03 18.45
C MET A 92 -3.22 -2.83 19.35
N HIS A 93 -3.09 -4.16 19.39
CA HIS A 93 -3.84 -5.02 20.33
C HIS A 93 -3.27 -5.06 21.75
N SER A 94 -2.09 -4.45 21.98
CA SER A 94 -1.49 -4.43 23.31
C SER A 94 -2.31 -3.57 24.28
N LYS A 95 -2.60 -4.09 25.47
CA LYS A 95 -3.23 -3.31 26.57
C LYS A 95 -2.41 -2.09 26.97
N GLY A 96 -1.11 -2.09 26.71
CA GLY A 96 -0.20 -0.99 27.00
C GLY A 96 -0.17 0.09 25.91
N PHE A 97 -0.90 -0.06 24.81
CA PHE A 97 -0.95 0.91 23.72
C PHE A 97 -2.07 1.93 23.96
N PRO A 98 -1.75 3.20 24.30
CA PRO A 98 -2.76 4.21 24.60
C PRO A 98 -3.34 4.86 23.33
N GLY A 99 -2.99 4.39 22.13
CA GLY A 99 -3.24 5.04 20.85
C GLY A 99 -2.00 5.72 20.26
N HIS A 100 -2.05 6.02 18.97
CA HIS A 100 -0.93 6.59 18.21
C HIS A 100 -0.78 8.09 18.50
N ARG A 101 0.47 8.56 18.62
CA ARG A 101 0.79 9.99 18.68
C ARG A 101 1.51 10.39 17.40
N TYR A 102 0.86 11.25 16.62
CA TYR A 102 1.40 11.72 15.34
C TYR A 102 2.46 12.81 15.53
N CYS A 103 3.47 12.81 14.67
CA CYS A 103 4.44 13.88 14.52
C CYS A 103 4.12 14.80 13.34
N SER A 104 4.90 15.88 13.17
CA SER A 104 4.67 16.88 12.12
C SER A 104 4.77 16.32 10.70
N GLN A 105 5.49 15.21 10.49
CA GLN A 105 5.63 14.56 9.17
C GLN A 105 4.39 13.74 8.76
N GLU A 106 3.49 13.41 9.70
CA GLU A 106 2.37 12.48 9.48
C GLU A 106 1.05 13.19 9.11
N GLN A 107 1.10 14.42 8.57
CA GLN A 107 -0.11 15.21 8.28
C GLN A 107 -1.14 14.49 7.42
N ASN A 108 -0.70 13.71 6.44
CA ASN A 108 -1.61 12.94 5.58
C ASN A 108 -2.34 11.83 6.35
N VAL A 109 -1.68 11.22 7.34
CA VAL A 109 -2.31 10.20 8.20
C VAL A 109 -3.33 10.89 9.11
N ILE A 110 -2.96 12.01 9.73
CA ILE A 110 -3.87 12.83 10.55
C ILE A 110 -5.11 13.23 9.75
N HIS A 111 -4.94 13.71 8.52
CA HIS A 111 -6.07 14.09 7.67
C HIS A 111 -6.97 12.90 7.31
N THR A 112 -6.39 11.73 7.06
CA THR A 112 -7.14 10.49 6.80
C THR A 112 -7.98 10.10 8.00
N GLN A 113 -7.43 10.14 9.22
CA GLN A 113 -8.17 9.83 10.45
C GLN A 113 -9.33 10.80 10.68
N LYS A 114 -9.11 12.11 10.50
CA LYS A 114 -10.19 13.10 10.61
C LYS A 114 -11.33 12.84 9.64
N LEU A 115 -11.01 12.52 8.38
CA LEU A 115 -12.03 12.21 7.38
C LEU A 115 -12.78 10.91 7.72
N LEU A 116 -12.09 9.91 8.28
CA LEU A 116 -12.74 8.69 8.78
C LEU A 116 -13.72 9.01 9.90
N ASP A 117 -13.29 9.76 10.93
CA ASP A 117 -14.12 10.15 12.07
C ASP A 117 -15.40 10.88 11.60
N GLN A 118 -15.29 11.77 10.63
CA GLN A 118 -16.44 12.46 10.00
C GLN A 118 -17.40 11.49 9.32
N ILE A 119 -16.88 10.55 8.54
CA ILE A 119 -17.70 9.61 7.77
C ILE A 119 -18.42 8.62 8.68
N ILE A 120 -17.79 8.19 9.78
CA ILE A 120 -18.38 7.25 10.74
C ILE A 120 -19.20 7.95 11.85
N GLY A 121 -19.31 9.28 11.82
CA GLY A 121 -20.14 10.06 12.73
C GLY A 121 -19.59 10.19 14.15
N MET A 122 -18.26 10.21 14.29
CA MET A 122 -17.56 10.42 15.56
C MET A 122 -17.22 11.90 15.85
N GLU A 123 -17.40 12.79 14.88
CA GLU A 123 -17.36 14.26 15.04
C GLU A 123 -18.76 14.87 15.23
#